data_AF-A0A0Q8XE10-F1
#
_entry.id   AF-A0A0Q8XE10-F1
#
_cell.length_a   1.000
_cell.length_b   1.000
_cell.length_c   1.000
_cell.angle_alpha   90.00
_cell.angle_beta   90.00
_cell.angle_gamma   90.00
#
_symmetry.space_group_name_H-M   'P 1'
#
loop_
_entity.id
_entity.type
_entity.pdbx_description
1 polymer ?
#
loop_
_entity_poly.entity_id
_entity_poly.type
_entity_poly.pdbx_seq_one_letter_code
_entity_poly.pdbx_strand_id
1 'polypeptide(L)' 'MESPLHQPAAGSPPRPGEEFSGRAVRLAGAAGLAFGWTPETFWNATPAELGALVRALAGEEAAPLGDGELARLKELFPDG' A
#
# COMPACT_ATOMS: atom_id res chain seq x y z
N MET A 1 39.05 -4.38 -27.18
CA MET A 1 37.89 -4.63 -28.07
C MET A 1 36.77 -5.09 -27.17
N GLU A 2 36.21 -4.16 -26.41
CA GLU A 2 35.20 -4.41 -25.38
C GLU A 2 33.84 -4.49 -26.08
N SER A 3 33.17 -5.64 -25.95
CA SER A 3 31.86 -5.90 -26.52
C SER A 3 30.80 -4.99 -25.85
N PRO A 4 29.85 -4.38 -26.57
CA PRO A 4 28.79 -3.64 -25.93
C PRO A 4 27.88 -4.61 -25.19
N LEU A 5 27.71 -4.39 -23.88
CA LEU A 5 26.71 -5.07 -23.06
C LEU A 5 25.34 -4.82 -23.68
N HIS A 6 24.69 -5.89 -24.12
CA HIS A 6 23.31 -5.87 -24.56
C HIS A 6 22.45 -5.43 -23.36
N GLN A 7 22.04 -4.17 -23.35
CA GLN A 7 20.99 -3.70 -22.47
C GLN A 7 19.76 -4.60 -22.76
N PRO A 8 19.21 -5.34 -21.79
CA PRO A 8 17.95 -6.03 -22.01
C PRO A 8 16.94 -4.95 -22.36
N ALA A 9 16.22 -5.15 -23.47
CA ALA A 9 15.18 -4.23 -23.92
C ALA A 9 14.24 -4.00 -22.73
N ALA A 10 14.24 -2.78 -22.19
CA ALA A 10 13.21 -2.35 -21.27
C ALA A 10 11.88 -2.68 -21.96
N GLY A 11 11.08 -3.55 -21.34
CA GLY A 11 9.77 -3.91 -21.86
C GLY A 11 8.99 -2.63 -22.20
N SER A 12 8.11 -2.69 -23.19
CA SER A 12 7.31 -1.51 -23.54
C SER A 12 6.72 -0.88 -22.28
N PRO A 13 6.82 0.46 -22.12
CA PRO A 13 6.26 1.13 -20.97
C PRO A 13 4.78 0.73 -20.85
N PRO A 14 4.27 0.54 -19.63
CA PRO A 14 2.88 0.16 -19.44
C PRO A 14 1.99 1.15 -20.17
N ARG A 15 0.98 0.64 -20.88
CA ARG A 15 0.03 1.53 -21.53
C ARG A 15 -0.64 2.39 -20.46
N PRO A 16 -0.96 3.67 -20.77
CA PRO A 16 -1.71 4.51 -19.84
C PRO A 16 -2.96 3.78 -19.34
N GLY A 17 -3.07 3.60 -18.02
CA GLY A 17 -4.19 2.90 -17.37
C GLY A 17 -3.94 1.44 -16.97
N GLU A 18 -2.89 0.78 -17.44
CA GLU A 18 -2.54 -0.60 -17.00
C GLU A 18 -2.20 -0.63 -15.50
N GLU A 19 -1.49 0.39 -15.00
CA GLU A 19 -1.16 0.51 -13.57
C GLU A 19 -2.40 0.76 -12.70
N PHE A 20 -3.31 1.62 -13.17
CA PHE A 20 -4.55 1.93 -12.44
C PHE A 20 -5.43 0.69 -12.35
N SER A 21 -5.67 0.02 -13.49
CA SER A 21 -6.50 -1.20 -13.54
C SER A 21 -5.93 -2.30 -12.64
N GLY A 22 -4.62 -2.54 -12.71
CA GLY A 22 -3.96 -3.53 -11.85
C GLY A 22 -4.10 -3.21 -10.36
N ARG A 23 -4.00 -1.94 -9.97
CA ARG A 23 -4.20 -1.48 -8.58
C ARG A 23 -5.67 -1.58 -8.15
N ALA A 24 -6.61 -1.21 -9.02
CA ALA A 24 -8.04 -1.26 -8.75
C ALA A 24 -8.52 -2.70 -8.52
N VAL A 25 -8.07 -3.66 -9.33
CA VAL A 25 -8.39 -5.08 -9.15
C VAL A 25 -7.86 -5.62 -7.82
N ARG A 26 -6.62 -5.29 -7.45
CA ARG A 26 -6.06 -5.69 -6.14
C ARG A 26 -6.86 -5.10 -4.99
N LEU A 27 -7.25 -3.84 -5.11
CA LEU A 27 -8.03 -3.14 -4.08
C LEU A 27 -9.45 -3.71 -3.95
N ALA A 28 -10.10 -4.07 -5.07
CA ALA A 28 -11.39 -4.73 -5.07
C ALA A 28 -11.35 -6.08 -4.34
N GLY A 29 -10.28 -6.87 -4.55
CA GLY A 29 -10.05 -8.12 -3.82
C GLY A 29 -9.87 -7.89 -2.32
N ALA A 30 -9.06 -6.89 -1.94
CA ALA A 30 -8.86 -6.53 -0.53
C ALA A 30 -10.17 -6.07 0.13
N ALA A 31 -10.98 -5.25 -0.56
CA ALA A 31 -12.29 -4.82 -0.06
C ALA A 31 -13.25 -5.99 0.14
N GLY A 32 -13.22 -6.98 -0.76
CA GLY A 32 -13.98 -8.23 -0.59
C GLY A 32 -13.59 -8.99 0.68
N LEU A 33 -12.30 -9.10 0.97
CA LEU A 33 -11.81 -9.79 2.18
C LEU A 33 -12.07 -9.01 3.46
N ALA A 34 -11.86 -7.69 3.46
CA ALA A 34 -11.96 -6.86 4.66
C ALA A 34 -13.41 -6.49 5.03
N PHE A 35 -14.26 -6.27 4.03
CA PHE A 35 -15.61 -5.73 4.22
C PHE A 35 -16.73 -6.65 3.73
N GLY A 36 -16.40 -7.79 3.10
CA GLY A 36 -17.39 -8.67 2.48
C GLY A 36 -18.02 -8.07 1.22
N TRP A 37 -17.36 -7.09 0.59
CA TRP A 37 -17.90 -6.40 -0.58
C TRP A 37 -17.89 -7.27 -1.83
N THR A 38 -18.98 -7.17 -2.60
CA THR A 38 -19.02 -7.69 -3.96
C THR A 38 -18.23 -6.75 -4.90
N PRO A 39 -17.81 -7.23 -6.09
CA PRO A 39 -17.20 -6.37 -7.09
C PRO A 39 -18.09 -5.18 -7.49
N GLU A 40 -19.41 -5.37 -7.53
CA GLU A 40 -20.37 -4.30 -7.84
C GLU A 40 -20.37 -3.21 -6.78
N THR A 41 -20.35 -3.57 -5.50
CA THR A 41 -20.25 -2.61 -4.39
C THR A 41 -18.96 -1.78 -4.49
N PHE A 42 -17.83 -2.42 -4.81
CA PHE A 42 -16.55 -1.72 -4.99
C PHE A 42 -16.58 -0.71 -6.14
N TRP A 43 -17.11 -1.10 -7.31
CA TRP A 43 -17.12 -0.21 -8.48
C TRP A 43 -18.10 0.95 -8.36
N ASN A 44 -19.14 0.81 -7.53
CA ASN A 44 -20.09 1.87 -7.25
C ASN A 44 -19.64 2.79 -6.09
N ALA A 45 -18.68 2.37 -5.26
CA ALA A 45 -18.17 3.18 -4.17
C ALA A 45 -17.26 4.31 -4.67
N THR A 46 -17.37 5.48 -4.05
CA THR A 46 -16.47 6.59 -4.35
C THR A 46 -15.10 6.38 -3.69
N PRO A 47 -14.01 6.96 -4.24
CA PRO A 47 -12.70 6.91 -3.60
C PRO A 47 -12.69 7.49 -2.17
N ALA A 48 -13.52 8.49 -1.89
CA ALA A 48 -13.62 9.11 -0.58
C ALA A 48 -14.24 8.17 0.47
N GLU A 49 -15.30 7.46 0.09
CA GLU A 49 -15.93 6.44 0.94
C GLU A 49 -14.97 5.27 1.21
N LEU A 50 -14.29 4.78 0.18
CA LEU A 50 -13.30 3.72 0.34
C LEU A 50 -12.15 4.15 1.25
N GLY A 51 -11.67 5.38 1.09
CA GLY A 51 -10.66 5.96 1.98
C GLY A 51 -11.11 6.07 3.43
N ALA A 52 -12.39 6.38 3.67
CA ALA A 52 -12.95 6.41 5.03
C ALA A 52 -12.96 5.02 5.67
N LEU A 53 -13.33 3.98 4.93
CA LEU A 53 -13.32 2.60 5.42
C LEU A 53 -11.91 2.10 5.74
N VAL A 54 -10.94 2.39 4.87
CA VAL A 54 -9.54 2.01 5.10
C VAL A 54 -8.98 2.71 6.35
N ARG A 55 -9.28 4.00 6.55
CA ARG A 55 -8.89 4.70 7.78
C ARG A 55 -9.54 4.09 9.02
N ALA A 56 -10.83 3.76 8.95
CA ALA A 56 -11.53 3.11 10.06
C ALA A 56 -10.90 1.73 10.41
N LEU A 57 -10.46 0.97 9.40
CA LEU A 57 -9.79 -0.32 9.61
C LEU A 57 -8.37 -0.16 10.17
N ALA A 58 -7.62 0.86 9.73
CA ALA A 58 -6.28 1.14 10.23
C ALA A 58 -6.27 1.54 11.71
N GLY A 59 -7.41 1.99 12.23
CA GLY A 59 -7.54 2.54 13.58
C GLY A 59 -6.98 3.96 13.66
N GLU A 60 -7.00 4.53 14.86
CA GLU A 60 -6.29 5.78 15.13
C GLU A 60 -4.79 5.54 14.94
N GLU A 61 -4.13 6.38 14.14
CA GLU A 61 -2.67 6.40 14.07
C GLU A 61 -2.15 6.58 15.50
N ALA A 62 -1.47 5.55 16.02
CA ALA A 62 -0.82 5.68 17.31
C ALA A 62 0.14 6.87 17.21
N ALA A 63 -0.02 7.83 18.14
CA ALA A 63 0.84 8.99 18.17
C ALA A 63 2.32 8.55 18.09
N PRO A 64 3.16 9.26 17.33
CA PRO A 64 4.59 8.96 17.28
C PRO A 64 5.13 8.86 18.71
N LEU A 65 6.00 7.89 18.93
CA LEU A 65 6.59 7.67 20.23
C LEU A 65 7.31 8.96 20.70
N GLY A 66 6.94 9.47 21.87
CA GLY A 66 7.61 10.64 22.44
C GLY A 66 9.06 10.32 22.82
N ASP A 67 9.91 11.34 22.85
CA ASP A 67 11.35 11.19 23.12
C ASP A 67 11.65 10.43 24.42
N GLY A 68 10.84 10.65 25.47
CA GLY A 68 10.99 9.95 26.76
C GLY A 68 10.63 8.46 26.71
N GLU A 69 9.63 8.10 25.91
CA GLU A 69 9.22 6.70 25.73
C GLU A 69 10.25 5.95 24.86
N LEU A 70 10.81 6.62 23.84
CA LEU A 70 11.91 6.08 23.06
C LEU A 70 13.16 5.87 23.90
N ALA A 71 13.52 6.82 24.77
CA ALA A 71 14.63 6.69 25.69
C ALA A 71 14.46 5.47 26.62
N ARG A 72 13.24 5.30 27.18
CA ARG A 72 12.91 4.14 28.03
C ARG A 72 13.04 2.81 27.29
N LEU A 73 12.60 2.73 26.03
CA LEU A 73 12.75 1.51 25.23
C LEU A 73 14.23 1.16 24.97
N LYS A 74 15.06 2.16 24.71
CA LYS A 74 16.51 1.96 24.52
C LYS A 74 17.21 1.47 25.79
N GLU A 75 16.76 1.89 26.96
CA GLU A 75 17.26 1.39 28.25
C GLU A 75 16.82 -0.05 28.51
N LEU A 76 15.58 -0.40 28.16
CA LEU A 76 15.03 -1.75 28.37
C LEU A 76 15.57 -2.78 27.38
N PHE A 77 15.92 -2.36 26.16
CA PHE A 77 16.43 -3.22 25.09
C PHE A 77 17.75 -2.64 24.55
N PRO A 78 18.86 -2.80 25.27
CA PRO A 78 20.16 -2.37 24.77
C PRO A 78 20.55 -3.22 23.55
N ASP A 79 20.85 -2.56 22.44
CA ASP A 79 21.41 -3.22 21.25
C ASP A 79 22.80 -3.74 21.62
N GLY A 80 22.93 -5.07 21.70
CA GLY A 80 24.15 -5.78 22.09
C GLY A 80 25.26 -5.76 21.04
#